data_AF-A0A8J7IIY2-F1
#
_entry.id   AF-A0A8J7IIY2-F1
#
_cell.length_a   1.000
_cell.length_b   1.000
_cell.length_c   1.000
_cell.angle_alpha   90.00
_cell.angle_beta   90.00
_cell.angle_gamma   90.00
#
_symmetry.space_group_name_H-M   'P 1'
#
loop_
_entity.id
_entity.type
_entity.pdbx_description
1 polymer ?
#
loop_
_entity_poly.entity_id
_entity_poly.type
_entity_poly.pdbx_seq_one_letter_code
_entity_poly.pdbx_strand_id
1 'polypeptide(L)'
;MCIDETIATDIREAVVRVSLYLEDFGSHISHLDFSIENLEDLKEEFAEGTDKESIDTYLYAALSRIKSTRKQLKEDIKIIKSYLNHFVESSNKIPEFTYRDKI
;
A
#
# COMPACT_ATOMS: atom_id res chain seq x y z
N MET A 1 16.11 30.92 -4.44
CA MET A 1 16.78 29.61 -4.45
C MET A 1 16.20 28.87 -5.65
N CYS A 2 16.97 28.73 -6.74
CA CYS A 2 16.51 28.06 -7.96
C CYS A 2 16.45 26.56 -7.73
N ILE A 3 15.33 25.93 -8.10
CA ILE A 3 15.28 24.48 -8.27
C ILE A 3 15.64 24.21 -9.72
N ASP A 4 16.72 23.45 -9.91
CA ASP A 4 17.20 22.96 -11.20
C ASP A 4 16.08 22.17 -11.92
N GLU A 5 15.90 22.35 -13.23
CA GLU A 5 14.95 21.56 -14.03
C GLU A 5 15.13 20.04 -13.85
N THR A 6 16.37 19.62 -13.58
CA THR A 6 16.72 18.24 -13.24
C THR A 6 16.01 17.80 -11.97
N ILE A 7 16.01 18.63 -10.93
CA ILE A 7 15.35 18.34 -9.64
C ILE A 7 13.82 18.28 -9.83
N ALA A 8 13.24 19.17 -10.64
CA ALA A 8 11.81 19.14 -10.92
C ALA A 8 11.38 17.87 -11.67
N THR A 9 12.22 17.40 -12.60
CA THR A 9 12.01 16.15 -13.34
C THR A 9 12.15 14.93 -12.43
N ASP A 10 13.18 14.89 -11.60
CA ASP A 10 13.41 13.82 -10.62
C ASP A 10 12.24 13.68 -9.63
N ILE A 11 11.71 14.81 -9.15
CA ILE A 11 10.53 14.85 -8.28
C ILE A 11 9.31 14.25 -9.00
N ARG A 12 9.08 14.61 -10.25
CA ARG A 12 7.95 14.09 -11.04
C ARG A 12 8.07 12.58 -11.27
N GLU A 13 9.26 12.10 -11.64
CA GLU A 13 9.51 10.67 -11.81
C GLU A 13 9.38 9.88 -10.51
N ALA A 14 9.82 10.44 -9.38
CA ALA A 14 9.67 9.84 -8.07
C ALA A 14 8.18 9.71 -7.72
N VAL A 15 7.37 10.74 -7.95
CA VAL A 15 5.92 10.70 -7.74
C VAL A 15 5.27 9.58 -8.57
N VAL A 16 5.58 9.51 -9.87
CA VAL A 16 5.04 8.47 -10.76
C VAL A 16 5.41 7.06 -10.28
N ARG A 17 6.69 6.84 -9.94
CA ARG A 17 7.16 5.53 -9.44
C ARG A 17 6.45 5.12 -8.15
N VAL A 18 6.26 6.06 -7.22
CA VAL A 18 5.58 5.75 -5.96
C VAL A 18 4.08 5.48 -6.18
N SER A 19 3.43 6.20 -7.09
CA SER A 19 2.04 5.91 -7.48
C SER A 19 1.89 4.47 -8.00
N LEU A 20 2.80 4.01 -8.85
CA LEU A 20 2.79 2.64 -9.37
C LEU A 20 2.95 1.60 -8.25
N TYR A 21 3.90 1.81 -7.32
CA TYR A 21 4.07 0.90 -6.19
C TYR A 21 2.84 0.85 -5.29
N LEU A 22 2.13 1.97 -5.10
CA LEU A 22 0.89 2.00 -4.32
C LEU A 22 -0.26 1.23 -4.96
N GLU A 23 -0.36 1.22 -6.29
CA GLU A 23 -1.33 0.40 -7.01
C GLU A 23 -1.01 -1.10 -6.86
N ASP A 24 0.26 -1.48 -7.00
CA ASP A 24 0.73 -2.86 -6.84
C ASP A 24 0.48 -3.37 -5.41
N PHE A 25 0.77 -2.56 -4.39
CA PHE A 25 0.40 -2.89 -3.01
C PHE A 25 -1.11 -3.05 -2.82
N GLY A 26 -1.92 -2.26 -3.52
CA GLY A 26 -3.38 -2.44 -3.54
C GLY A 26 -3.78 -3.82 -4.08
N SER A 27 -3.17 -4.26 -5.18
CA SER A 27 -3.38 -5.60 -5.76
C SER A 27 -2.98 -6.71 -4.79
N HIS A 28 -1.82 -6.59 -4.12
CA HIS A 28 -1.38 -7.56 -3.11
C HIS A 28 -2.35 -7.66 -1.93
N ILE A 29 -2.96 -6.54 -1.50
CA ILE A 29 -4.00 -6.57 -0.48
C ILE A 29 -5.24 -7.33 -0.97
N SER A 30 -5.65 -7.14 -2.22
CA SER A 30 -6.78 -7.89 -2.79
C SER A 30 -6.50 -9.40 -2.82
N HIS A 31 -5.28 -9.82 -3.16
CA HIS A 31 -4.89 -11.23 -3.09
C HIS A 31 -4.88 -11.79 -1.65
N LEU A 32 -4.47 -10.96 -0.68
CA LEU A 32 -4.56 -11.29 0.74
C LEU A 32 -6.01 -11.42 1.20
N ASP A 33 -6.91 -10.52 0.77
CA ASP A 33 -8.34 -10.58 1.06
C ASP A 33 -8.95 -11.89 0.51
N PHE A 34 -8.63 -12.27 -0.74
CA PHE A 34 -9.06 -13.56 -1.32
C PHE A 34 -8.49 -14.77 -0.58
N SER A 35 -7.23 -14.70 -0.15
CA SER A 35 -6.61 -15.79 0.62
C SER A 35 -7.24 -15.94 2.01
N ILE A 36 -7.66 -14.84 2.64
CA ILE A 36 -8.40 -14.88 3.91
C ILE A 36 -9.76 -15.53 3.72
N GLU A 37 -10.49 -15.16 2.66
CA GLU A 37 -11.81 -15.73 2.33
C GLU A 37 -11.73 -17.25 2.15
N ASN A 38 -10.80 -17.74 1.31
CA ASN A 38 -10.60 -19.18 1.14
C ASN A 38 -10.25 -19.91 2.43
N LEU A 39 -9.48 -19.28 3.33
CA LEU A 39 -9.16 -19.88 4.63
C LEU A 39 -10.34 -19.86 5.60
N GLU A 40 -11.26 -18.90 5.45
CA GLU A 40 -12.52 -18.87 6.19
C GLU A 40 -13.48 -19.96 5.70
N ASP A 41 -13.60 -20.14 4.40
CA ASP A 41 -14.40 -21.21 3.78
C ASP A 41 -13.88 -22.59 4.18
N LEU A 42 -12.56 -22.80 4.07
CA LEU A 42 -11.91 -24.04 4.47
C LEU A 42 -12.14 -24.35 5.96
N LYS A 43 -12.15 -23.33 6.81
CA LYS A 43 -12.48 -23.47 8.24
C LYS A 43 -13.93 -23.92 8.45
N GLU A 44 -14.88 -23.42 7.64
CA GLU A 44 -16.28 -23.86 7.69
C GLU A 44 -16.43 -25.33 7.27
N GLU A 45 -15.77 -25.73 6.17
CA GLU A 45 -15.78 -27.13 5.70
C GLU A 45 -15.16 -28.10 6.73
N PHE A 46 -14.06 -27.72 7.38
CA PHE A 46 -13.39 -28.58 8.35
C PHE A 46 -14.17 -28.75 9.67
N ALA A 47 -14.98 -27.76 10.05
CA ALA A 47 -15.84 -27.84 11.22
C ALA A 47 -16.93 -28.93 11.07
N GLU A 48 -17.23 -29.38 9.85
CA GLU A 48 -18.25 -30.39 9.55
C GLU A 48 -17.77 -31.85 9.65
N GLY A 49 -16.52 -32.14 10.06
CA GLY A 49 -16.09 -33.55 10.09
C GLY A 49 -14.77 -33.92 10.77
N THR A 50 -14.06 -32.99 11.42
CA THR A 50 -12.69 -33.25 11.94
C THR A 50 -12.52 -32.81 13.40
N ASP A 51 -11.56 -33.41 14.12
CA ASP A 51 -11.17 -33.02 15.49
C ASP A 51 -10.82 -31.52 15.57
N LYS A 52 -11.55 -30.82 16.44
CA LYS A 52 -11.56 -29.37 16.58
C LYS A 52 -10.22 -28.84 17.12
N GLU A 53 -9.52 -29.61 17.94
CA GLU A 53 -8.29 -29.18 18.64
C GLU A 53 -7.09 -29.01 17.68
N SER A 54 -7.01 -29.89 16.67
CA SER A 54 -5.94 -29.88 15.68
C SER A 54 -6.13 -28.80 14.60
N ILE A 55 -7.38 -28.42 14.30
CA ILE A 55 -7.72 -27.29 13.42
C ILE A 55 -7.57 -25.94 14.14
N ASP A 56 -7.96 -25.88 15.42
CA ASP A 56 -7.94 -24.65 16.23
C ASP A 56 -6.53 -24.06 16.37
N THR A 57 -5.48 -24.88 16.42
CA THR A 57 -4.14 -24.38 16.74
C THR A 57 -3.41 -23.77 15.53
N TYR A 58 -3.52 -24.38 14.34
CA TYR A 58 -2.74 -23.93 13.17
C TYR A 58 -3.53 -23.00 12.24
N LEU A 59 -4.78 -23.35 11.93
CA LEU A 59 -5.59 -22.61 10.96
C LEU A 59 -6.06 -21.27 11.54
N TYR A 60 -6.53 -21.26 12.79
CA TYR A 60 -6.95 -20.00 13.42
C TYR A 60 -5.77 -19.07 13.74
N ALA A 61 -4.63 -19.61 14.18
CA ALA A 61 -3.44 -18.79 14.42
C ALA A 61 -2.91 -18.17 13.12
N ALA A 62 -2.89 -18.94 12.02
CA ALA A 62 -2.51 -18.45 10.70
C ALA A 62 -3.50 -17.39 10.20
N LEU A 63 -4.81 -17.65 10.26
CA LEU A 63 -5.86 -16.73 9.84
C LEU A 63 -5.81 -15.41 10.62
N SER A 64 -5.63 -15.49 11.94
CA SER A 64 -5.49 -14.31 12.82
C SER A 64 -4.27 -13.47 12.46
N ARG A 65 -3.12 -14.12 12.23
CA ARG A 65 -1.88 -13.42 11.79
C ARG A 65 -2.08 -12.76 10.43
N ILE A 66 -2.65 -13.45 9.45
CA ILE A 66 -2.90 -12.90 8.10
C ILE A 66 -3.86 -11.70 8.17
N LYS A 67 -4.93 -11.79 8.96
CA LYS A 67 -5.86 -10.67 9.19
C LYS A 67 -5.18 -9.46 9.82
N SER A 68 -4.29 -9.71 10.80
CA SER A 68 -3.50 -8.66 11.45
C SER A 68 -2.53 -8.00 10.46
N THR A 69 -1.76 -8.79 9.72
CA THR A 69 -0.84 -8.30 8.68
C THR A 69 -1.58 -7.49 7.61
N ARG A 70 -2.76 -7.96 7.16
CA ARG A 70 -3.61 -7.19 6.24
C ARG A 70 -3.98 -5.82 6.81
N LYS A 71 -4.39 -5.77 8.08
CA LYS A 71 -4.79 -4.51 8.73
C LYS A 71 -3.62 -3.54 8.78
N GLN A 72 -2.45 -4.02 9.21
CA GLN A 72 -1.22 -3.24 9.26
C GLN A 72 -0.86 -2.68 7.87
N LEU A 73 -0.90 -3.52 6.83
CA LEU A 73 -0.65 -3.10 5.44
C LEU A 73 -1.65 -2.04 4.95
N LYS A 74 -2.94 -2.18 5.29
CA LYS A 74 -3.95 -1.15 4.96
C LYS A 74 -3.64 0.19 5.64
N GLU A 75 -3.19 0.18 6.89
CA GLU A 75 -2.79 1.40 7.62
C GLU A 75 -1.52 2.02 7.04
N ASP A 76 -0.50 1.21 6.74
CA ASP A 76 0.76 1.66 6.15
C ASP A 76 0.54 2.32 4.78
N ILE A 77 -0.26 1.70 3.91
CA ILE A 77 -0.62 2.30 2.61
C ILE A 77 -1.34 3.64 2.79
N LYS A 78 -2.25 3.73 3.76
CA LYS A 78 -2.97 4.98 4.04
C LYS A 78 -1.99 6.09 4.47
N ILE A 79 -1.02 5.76 5.33
CA ILE A 79 0.01 6.69 5.79
C ILE A 79 0.90 7.13 4.63
N ILE A 80 1.39 6.18 3.81
CA ILE A 80 2.23 6.47 2.65
C ILE A 80 1.50 7.39 1.67
N LYS A 81 0.23 7.08 1.34
CA LYS A 81 -0.61 7.95 0.50
C LYS A 81 -0.74 9.36 1.06
N SER A 82 -0.90 9.50 2.38
CA SER A 82 -0.97 10.81 3.03
C SER A 82 0.33 11.60 2.89
N TYR A 83 1.49 10.98 3.12
CA TYR A 83 2.78 11.64 2.95
C TYR A 83 3.06 12.05 1.51
N LEU A 84 2.66 11.23 0.54
CA LEU A 84 2.83 11.54 -0.88
C LEU A 84 1.92 12.68 -1.33
N ASN A 85 0.66 12.68 -0.90
CA ASN A 85 -0.24 13.79 -1.18
C ASN A 85 0.32 15.10 -0.60
N HIS A 86 0.82 15.06 0.63
CA HIS A 86 1.49 16.22 1.24
C HIS A 86 2.73 16.65 0.45
N PHE A 87 3.53 15.71 -0.02
CA PHE A 87 4.72 16.00 -0.83
C PHE A 87 4.35 16.63 -2.18
N VAL A 88 3.34 16.11 -2.88
CA VAL A 88 2.82 16.67 -4.14
C VAL A 88 2.27 18.07 -3.93
N GLU A 89 1.42 18.27 -2.91
CA GLU A 89 0.90 19.59 -2.55
C GLU A 89 2.00 20.59 -2.21
N SER A 90 3.04 20.14 -1.50
CA SER A 90 4.19 20.97 -1.15
C SER A 90 5.03 21.31 -2.38
N SER A 91 5.17 20.37 -3.31
CA SER A 91 5.91 20.55 -4.57
C SER A 91 5.19 21.51 -5.52
N ASN A 92 3.86 21.47 -5.58
CA ASN A 92 3.05 22.39 -6.39
C ASN A 92 3.09 23.85 -5.88
N LYS A 93 3.56 24.08 -4.64
CA LYS A 93 3.75 25.43 -4.07
C LYS A 93 5.13 26.01 -4.38
N ILE A 94 6.00 25.24 -5.02
CA ILE A 94 7.29 25.73 -5.52
C ILE A 94 6.97 26.60 -6.74
N PRO A 95 7.27 27.92 -6.71
CA PRO A 95 6.89 28.83 -7.78
C PRO A 95 7.54 28.44 -9.11
N GLU A 96 6.74 28.41 -10.18
CA GLU A 96 7.23 28.33 -11.56
C GLU A 96 8.16 29.51 -11.83
N PHE A 97 9.45 29.22 -12.05
CA PHE A 97 10.39 30.23 -12.52
C PHE A 97 10.03 30.57 -13.97
N THR A 98 9.55 31.79 -14.19
CA THR A 98 9.63 32.41 -15.51
C THR A 98 11.12 32.64 -15.78
N TYR A 99 11.65 31.93 -16.78
CA TYR A 99 12.93 32.27 -17.39
C TYR A 99 12.90 33.76 -17.73
N ARG A 100 13.64 34.58 -16.98
CA ARG A 100 14.04 35.88 -17.52
C ARG A 100 15.09 35.56 -18.57
N ASP A 101 14.64 35.63 -19.81
CA ASP A 101 15.46 35.62 -21.01
C ASP A 101 16.79 36.34 -20.74
N LYS A 102 17.89 35.61 -20.89
CA LYS A 102 19.20 36.24 -21.05
C LYS A 102 19.19 36.91 -22.43
N ILE A 103 18.83 38.19 -22.45
CA ILE A 103 19.29 39.14 -23.48
C ILE A 103 20.72 39.54 -23.13
#